data_AF-A0A1I6RAN6-F1
#
_entry.id   AF-A0A1I6RAN6-F1
#
_cell.length_a   1.000
_cell.length_b   1.000
_cell.length_c   1.000
_cell.angle_alpha   90.00
_cell.angle_beta   90.00
_cell.angle_gamma   90.00
#
_symmetry.space_group_name_H-M   'P 1'
#
loop_
_entity.id
_entity.type
_entity.pdbx_description
1 polymer ?
#
loop_
_entity_poly.entity_id
_entity_poly.type
_entity_poly.pdbx_seq_one_letter_code
_entity_poly.pdbx_strand_id
1 'polypeptide(L)'
;MPLDWMISTKLSDVNRLLQYRFQGFMELNHLQVLEDTHIMLDDGSPVFHDRGGLVESYMIKDTLYNIISVHDFPLVPGQHWSVVYPEYKEKLQRRIQRFYDKLARSSFTLFIRWSASYEETHQLRAILSQMTPGDFHILVLNPVKGQYGITDAGWNLDRVCSLNVPPDMNDQTTWDELLAGITISEG
;
A
#
# COMPACT_ATOMS: atom_id res chain seq x y z
N MET A 1 5.22 -5.04 -4.10
CA MET A 1 5.26 -3.56 -4.27
C MET A 1 5.75 -2.91 -2.97
N PRO A 2 6.26 -1.66 -2.97
CA PRO A 2 6.86 -1.03 -1.80
C PRO A 2 5.87 -0.71 -0.67
N LEU A 3 4.56 -0.68 -0.96
CA LEU A 3 3.51 -0.28 -0.01
C LEU A 3 2.59 -1.43 0.44
N ASP A 4 2.80 -2.67 -0.05
CA ASP A 4 1.91 -3.81 0.27
C ASP A 4 1.87 -4.16 1.76
N TRP A 5 2.94 -3.82 2.49
CA TRP A 5 3.13 -4.12 3.91
C TRP A 5 2.95 -2.90 4.79
N MET A 6 2.24 -1.90 4.28
CA MET A 6 2.14 -0.59 4.88
C MET A 6 0.70 -0.09 4.97
N ILE A 7 0.42 0.62 6.06
CA ILE A 7 -0.85 1.29 6.27
C ILE A 7 -0.67 2.78 5.94
N SER A 8 -1.51 3.27 5.02
CA SER A 8 -1.65 4.69 4.71
C SER A 8 -3.13 5.05 4.85
N THR A 9 -3.47 5.91 5.81
CA THR A 9 -4.88 6.26 6.08
C THR A 9 -5.42 7.32 5.11
N LYS A 10 -4.55 8.18 4.58
CA LYS A 10 -4.91 9.24 3.63
C LYS A 10 -4.18 9.05 2.32
N LEU A 11 -4.89 9.25 1.20
CA LEU A 11 -4.26 9.17 -0.11
C LEU A 11 -3.34 10.37 -0.34
N SER A 12 -3.61 11.53 0.28
CA SER A 12 -2.73 12.70 0.21
C SER A 12 -1.29 12.42 0.67
N ASP A 13 -1.12 11.53 1.65
CA ASP A 13 0.19 11.14 2.16
C ASP A 13 0.95 10.25 1.16
N VAL A 14 0.25 9.34 0.48
CA VAL A 14 0.79 8.54 -0.62
C VAL A 14 1.13 9.42 -1.83
N ASN A 15 0.25 10.38 -2.17
CA ASN A 15 0.51 11.35 -3.24
C ASN A 15 1.82 12.08 -3.00
N ARG A 16 2.04 12.57 -1.78
CA ARG A 16 3.28 13.25 -1.41
C ARG A 16 4.48 12.31 -1.51
N LEU A 17 4.37 11.07 -1.04
CA LEU A 17 5.43 10.06 -1.17
C LEU A 17 5.85 9.84 -2.63
N LEU A 18 4.86 9.64 -3.51
CA LEU A 18 5.09 9.41 -4.94
C LEU A 18 5.67 10.66 -5.63
N GLN A 19 5.12 11.85 -5.32
CA GLN A 19 5.58 13.12 -5.86
C GLN A 19 7.06 13.39 -5.52
N TYR A 20 7.49 13.07 -4.30
CA TYR A 20 8.89 13.18 -3.87
C TYR A 20 9.70 11.91 -4.12
N ARG A 21 9.17 10.98 -4.92
CA ARG A 21 9.88 9.77 -5.37
C ARG A 21 10.50 8.95 -4.23
N PHE A 22 9.79 8.82 -3.11
CA PHE A 22 10.24 8.13 -1.90
C PHE A 22 11.46 8.77 -1.20
N GLN A 23 11.84 10.01 -1.54
CA GLN A 23 12.96 10.70 -0.88
C GLN A 23 12.66 10.88 0.61
N GLY A 24 13.60 10.47 1.47
CA GLY A 24 13.44 10.60 2.93
C GLY A 24 12.44 9.62 3.54
N PHE A 25 11.89 8.69 2.75
CA PHE A 25 10.94 7.69 3.24
C PHE A 25 11.63 6.59 4.04
N MET A 26 11.10 6.33 5.22
CA MET A 26 11.60 5.41 6.22
C MET A 26 13.07 5.68 6.58
N GLU A 27 13.44 6.95 6.76
CA GLU A 27 14.74 7.32 7.34
C GLU A 27 14.66 7.30 8.86
N LEU A 28 15.71 6.83 9.55
CA LEU A 28 15.71 6.61 11.01
C LEU A 28 15.20 7.80 11.82
N ASN A 29 15.56 9.02 11.43
CA ASN A 29 15.18 10.25 12.11
C ASN A 29 13.70 10.62 11.93
N HIS A 30 12.98 9.96 11.03
CA HIS A 30 11.54 10.11 10.83
C HIS A 30 10.74 8.96 11.45
N LEU A 31 11.39 7.93 12.02
CA LEU A 31 10.70 6.74 12.51
C LEU A 31 10.20 6.89 13.95
N GLN A 32 8.97 6.46 14.17
CA GLN A 32 8.33 6.37 15.48
C GLN A 32 7.72 4.98 15.65
N VAL A 33 8.09 4.29 16.73
CA VAL A 33 7.43 3.04 17.13
C VAL A 33 6.06 3.37 17.72
N LEU A 34 5.03 2.67 17.27
CA LEU A 34 3.68 2.74 17.83
C LEU A 34 3.51 1.70 18.95
N GLU A 35 2.51 1.89 19.80
CA GLU A 35 2.21 0.95 20.90
C GLU A 35 1.64 -0.37 20.38
N ASP A 36 0.86 -0.32 19.30
CA ASP A 36 0.26 -1.50 18.68
C ASP A 36 1.30 -2.37 17.95
N THR A 37 1.05 -3.67 17.93
CA THR A 37 1.83 -4.67 17.20
C THR A 37 0.96 -5.37 16.16
N HIS A 38 1.62 -6.06 15.23
CA HIS A 38 0.94 -6.87 14.23
C HIS A 38 1.69 -8.19 14.01
N ILE A 39 1.15 -9.12 13.22
CA ILE A 39 1.90 -10.33 12.82
C ILE A 39 3.03 -9.96 11.85
N MET A 40 4.21 -10.55 12.02
CA MET A 40 5.32 -10.46 11.07
C MET A 40 5.00 -11.30 9.83
N LEU A 41 5.27 -10.75 8.64
CA LEU A 41 5.14 -11.47 7.37
C LEU A 41 6.46 -11.39 6.60
N ASP A 42 6.84 -12.49 5.95
CA ASP A 42 7.87 -12.47 4.92
C ASP A 42 7.25 -12.71 3.55
N ASP A 43 7.23 -11.65 2.74
CA ASP A 43 6.61 -11.59 1.42
C ASP A 43 5.20 -12.23 1.37
N GLY A 44 4.42 -11.97 2.43
CA GLY A 44 3.02 -12.38 2.58
C GLY A 44 2.79 -13.67 3.33
N SER A 45 3.86 -14.39 3.67
CA SER A 45 3.77 -15.60 4.47
C SER A 45 3.98 -15.28 5.95
N PRO A 46 3.13 -15.77 6.86
CA PRO A 46 3.33 -15.59 8.29
C PRO A 46 4.66 -16.20 8.76
N VAL A 47 5.38 -15.47 9.61
CA VAL A 47 6.63 -15.95 10.21
C VAL A 47 6.31 -16.61 11.55
N PHE A 48 6.87 -17.80 11.77
CA PHE A 48 6.66 -18.59 12.98
C PHE A 48 7.92 -18.67 13.83
N HIS A 49 7.75 -18.71 15.14
CA HIS A 49 8.83 -19.09 16.05
C HIS A 49 9.15 -20.58 15.89
N ASP A 50 10.42 -20.96 16.11
CA ASP A 50 10.89 -22.35 16.06
C ASP A 50 10.10 -23.31 16.98
N ARG A 51 9.53 -22.78 18.06
CA ARG A 51 8.73 -23.52 19.04
C ARG A 51 7.21 -23.47 18.78
N GLY A 52 6.80 -22.95 17.63
CA GLY A 52 5.41 -22.65 17.29
C GLY A 52 4.97 -21.27 17.80
N GLY A 53 3.90 -20.74 17.19
CA GLY A 53 3.39 -19.39 17.43
C GLY A 53 3.88 -18.38 16.39
N LEU A 54 3.10 -17.33 16.16
CA LEU A 54 3.40 -16.26 15.21
C LEU A 54 4.41 -15.28 15.80
N VAL A 55 5.35 -14.84 14.97
CA VAL A 55 6.25 -13.74 15.31
C VAL A 55 5.46 -12.44 15.22
N GLU A 56 5.50 -11.63 16.28
CA GLU A 56 4.94 -10.29 16.26
C GLU A 56 5.91 -9.30 15.61
N SER A 57 5.38 -8.21 15.08
CA SER A 57 6.09 -7.10 14.45
C SER A 57 5.71 -5.81 15.14
N TYR A 58 6.70 -4.95 15.37
CA TYR A 58 6.47 -3.55 15.69
C TYR A 58 5.73 -2.87 14.53
N MET A 59 4.79 -1.98 14.87
CA MET A 59 4.26 -1.02 13.92
C MET A 59 5.15 0.23 13.96
N ILE A 60 5.84 0.51 12.85
CA ILE A 60 6.76 1.64 12.75
C ILE A 60 6.20 2.67 11.79
N LYS A 61 5.94 3.87 12.30
CA LYS A 61 5.44 5.00 11.55
C LYS A 61 6.59 5.86 11.02
N ASP A 62 6.58 6.12 9.71
CA ASP A 62 7.27 7.25 9.13
C ASP A 62 6.46 8.52 9.40
N THR A 63 7.04 9.46 10.14
CA THR A 63 6.40 10.73 10.50
C THR A 63 6.48 11.78 9.39
N LEU A 64 7.41 11.64 8.44
CA LEU A 64 7.49 12.52 7.28
C LEU A 64 6.26 12.30 6.41
N TYR A 65 5.95 11.07 6.01
CA TYR A 65 4.84 10.71 5.11
C TYR A 65 3.61 10.17 5.82
N ASN A 66 3.64 9.96 7.14
CA ASN A 66 2.49 9.44 7.91
C ASN A 66 2.02 8.05 7.44
N ILE A 67 2.98 7.18 7.10
CA ILE A 67 2.75 5.81 6.63
C ILE A 67 3.38 4.84 7.63
N ILE A 68 2.71 3.72 7.90
CA ILE A 68 3.11 2.76 8.93
C ILE A 68 3.55 1.45 8.29
N SER A 69 4.75 0.99 8.56
CA SER A 69 5.21 -0.38 8.27
C SER A 69 4.69 -1.31 9.36
N VAL A 70 4.03 -2.40 8.98
CA VAL A 70 3.33 -3.28 9.95
C VAL A 70 3.88 -4.70 10.03
N HIS A 71 4.66 -5.15 9.05
CA HIS A 71 5.05 -6.56 8.94
C HIS A 71 6.56 -6.80 8.85
N ASP A 72 7.39 -5.75 9.02
CA ASP A 72 8.81 -5.83 8.66
C ASP A 72 9.77 -5.75 9.85
N PHE A 73 9.30 -5.51 11.08
CA PHE A 73 10.15 -5.27 12.26
C PHE A 73 9.85 -6.25 13.39
N PRO A 74 10.49 -7.42 13.46
CA PRO A 74 10.12 -8.45 14.43
C PRO A 74 10.33 -7.99 15.88
N LEU A 75 9.39 -8.35 16.75
CA LEU A 75 9.46 -8.15 18.19
C LEU A 75 10.30 -9.26 18.80
N VAL A 76 11.58 -8.98 19.02
CA VAL A 76 12.56 -9.92 19.60
C VAL A 76 12.87 -9.48 21.04
N PRO A 77 12.62 -10.32 22.06
CA PRO A 77 12.88 -9.97 23.45
C PRO A 77 14.32 -9.51 23.69
N GLY A 78 14.49 -8.34 24.31
CA GLY A 78 15.80 -7.76 24.63
C GLY A 78 16.53 -7.13 23.44
N GLN A 79 15.93 -7.12 22.25
CA GLN A 79 16.51 -6.50 21.05
C GLN A 79 15.73 -5.24 20.67
N HIS A 80 16.45 -4.14 20.45
CA HIS A 80 15.85 -2.92 19.93
C HIS A 80 15.50 -3.10 18.44
N TRP A 81 14.34 -2.60 18.01
CA TRP A 81 13.85 -2.72 16.62
C TRP A 81 14.85 -2.20 15.59
N SER A 82 15.66 -1.19 15.93
CA SER A 82 16.61 -0.59 14.99
C SER A 82 17.75 -1.52 14.57
N VAL A 83 17.94 -2.65 15.27
CA VAL A 83 18.94 -3.66 14.90
C VAL A 83 18.65 -4.24 13.51
N VAL A 84 17.37 -4.44 13.15
CA VAL A 84 16.96 -4.96 11.84
C VAL A 84 16.78 -3.87 10.77
N TYR A 85 16.90 -2.59 11.15
CA TYR A 85 16.65 -1.47 10.25
C TYR A 85 17.51 -1.50 8.96
N PRO A 86 18.82 -1.82 8.99
CA PRO A 86 19.62 -1.86 7.77
C PRO A 86 19.08 -2.86 6.73
N GLU A 87 18.72 -4.07 7.17
CA GLU A 87 18.15 -5.11 6.30
C GLU A 87 16.78 -4.69 5.76
N TYR A 88 15.92 -4.15 6.63
CA TYR A 88 14.64 -3.58 6.25
C TYR A 88 14.80 -2.51 5.16
N LYS A 89 15.73 -1.56 5.37
CA LYS A 89 15.93 -0.44 4.45
C LYS A 89 16.39 -0.91 3.07
N GLU A 90 17.28 -1.89 3.03
CA GLU A 90 17.72 -2.51 1.79
C GLU A 90 16.56 -3.21 1.07
N LYS A 91 15.74 -3.98 1.81
CA LYS A 91 14.54 -4.64 1.28
C LYS A 91 13.54 -3.63 0.72
N LEU A 92 13.31 -2.52 1.41
CA LEU A 92 12.46 -1.43 0.95
C LEU A 92 13.01 -0.78 -0.33
N GLN A 93 14.30 -0.47 -0.39
CA GLN A 93 14.93 0.09 -1.60
C GLN A 93 14.79 -0.84 -2.81
N ARG A 94 15.00 -2.15 -2.63
CA ARG A 94 14.74 -3.14 -3.69
C ARG A 94 13.28 -3.13 -4.14
N ARG A 95 12.32 -3.05 -3.21
CA ARG A 95 10.88 -2.97 -3.53
C ARG A 95 10.53 -1.69 -4.30
N ILE A 96 11.11 -0.55 -3.92
CA ILE A 96 10.92 0.74 -4.62
C ILE A 96 11.50 0.67 -6.04
N GLN A 97 12.72 0.13 -6.20
CA GLN A 97 13.32 -0.01 -7.53
C GLN A 97 12.47 -0.91 -8.43
N ARG A 98 12.04 -2.08 -7.92
CA ARG A 98 11.14 -2.98 -8.66
C ARG A 98 9.84 -2.31 -9.07
N PHE A 99 9.29 -1.43 -8.23
CA PHE A 99 8.09 -0.67 -8.57
C PHE A 99 8.33 0.24 -9.77
N TYR A 100 9.41 1.03 -9.76
CA TYR A 100 9.75 1.88 -10.91
C TYR A 100 10.04 1.08 -12.17
N ASP A 101 10.77 -0.03 -12.05
CA ASP A 101 11.09 -0.90 -13.19
C ASP A 101 9.80 -1.48 -13.83
N LYS A 102 8.83 -1.87 -13.01
CA LYS A 102 7.53 -2.35 -13.49
C LYS A 102 6.74 -1.23 -14.15
N LEU A 103 6.65 -0.04 -13.54
CA LEU A 103 5.99 1.10 -14.18
C LEU A 103 6.59 1.47 -15.53
N ALA A 104 7.92 1.41 -15.66
CA ALA A 104 8.60 1.76 -16.90
C ALA A 104 8.38 0.74 -18.04
N ARG A 105 8.07 -0.52 -17.71
CA ARG A 105 7.95 -1.63 -18.67
C ARG A 105 6.51 -2.03 -18.96
N SER A 106 5.60 -1.78 -18.03
CA SER A 106 4.19 -2.12 -18.18
C SER A 106 3.53 -1.24 -19.25
N SER A 107 2.87 -1.86 -20.22
CA SER A 107 1.99 -1.16 -21.16
C SER A 107 0.72 -0.65 -20.49
N PHE A 108 0.30 -1.34 -19.41
CA PHE A 108 -0.90 -1.02 -18.63
C PHE A 108 -0.65 -1.28 -17.14
N THR A 109 -1.03 -0.35 -16.27
CA THR A 109 -0.96 -0.51 -14.81
C THR A 109 -2.29 -0.19 -14.15
N LEU A 110 -2.79 -1.08 -13.29
CA LEU A 110 -3.94 -0.82 -12.42
C LEU A 110 -3.46 -0.46 -11.01
N PHE A 111 -3.89 0.69 -10.51
CA PHE A 111 -3.72 1.09 -9.11
C PHE A 111 -5.05 0.94 -8.39
N ILE A 112 -5.06 0.23 -7.26
CA ILE A 112 -6.26 0.03 -6.46
C ILE A 112 -6.08 0.76 -5.13
N ARG A 113 -7.08 1.55 -4.73
CA ARG A 113 -7.09 2.27 -3.46
C ARG A 113 -8.39 2.02 -2.70
N TRP A 114 -8.26 1.52 -1.48
CA TRP A 114 -9.35 1.49 -0.52
C TRP A 114 -9.48 2.84 0.17
N SER A 115 -10.61 3.52 -0.05
CA SER A 115 -10.95 4.86 0.44
C SER A 115 -10.04 6.00 -0.06
N ALA A 116 -10.65 6.98 -0.71
CA ALA A 116 -10.03 8.26 -1.05
C ALA A 116 -11.10 9.33 -1.30
N SER A 117 -10.70 10.61 -1.30
CA SER A 117 -11.55 11.68 -1.85
C SER A 117 -11.35 11.84 -3.36
N TYR A 118 -12.29 12.56 -3.99
CA TYR A 118 -12.18 12.99 -5.38
C TYR A 118 -10.89 13.79 -5.61
N GLU A 119 -10.61 14.76 -4.73
CA GLU A 119 -9.47 15.68 -4.85
C GLU A 119 -8.14 14.94 -4.69
N GLU A 120 -8.04 14.03 -3.71
CA GLU A 120 -6.84 13.21 -3.53
C GLU A 120 -6.60 12.32 -4.76
N THR A 121 -7.66 11.76 -5.34
CA THR A 121 -7.57 10.90 -6.52
C THR A 121 -7.22 11.68 -7.78
N HIS A 122 -7.76 12.89 -7.94
CA HIS A 122 -7.41 13.80 -9.02
C HIS A 122 -5.90 14.15 -8.97
N GLN A 123 -5.37 14.40 -7.77
CA GLN A 123 -3.93 14.61 -7.57
C GLN A 123 -3.11 13.36 -7.89
N LEU A 124 -3.54 12.18 -7.42
CA LEU A 124 -2.87 10.91 -7.73
C LEU A 124 -2.79 10.69 -9.25
N ARG A 125 -3.89 10.91 -9.97
CA ARG A 125 -3.92 10.80 -11.44
C ARG A 125 -2.88 11.70 -12.10
N ALA A 126 -2.77 12.96 -11.65
CA ALA A 126 -1.79 13.90 -12.20
C ALA A 126 -0.34 13.45 -11.92
N ILE A 127 -0.06 12.92 -10.72
CA ILE A 127 1.25 12.39 -10.34
C ILE A 127 1.59 11.16 -11.19
N LEU A 128 0.67 10.19 -11.30
CA LEU A 128 0.89 8.97 -12.08
C LEU A 128 1.09 9.28 -13.56
N SER A 129 0.37 10.24 -14.13
CA SER A 129 0.55 10.67 -15.52
C SER A 129 1.97 11.15 -15.84
N GLN A 130 2.73 11.60 -14.83
CA GLN A 130 4.13 12.01 -14.99
C GLN A 130 5.12 10.87 -14.69
N MET A 131 4.66 9.80 -14.03
CA MET A 131 5.51 8.70 -13.56
C MET A 131 5.45 7.46 -14.45
N THR A 132 4.32 7.19 -15.11
CA THR A 132 4.15 6.03 -15.98
C THR A 132 4.20 6.44 -17.46
N PRO A 133 5.11 5.84 -18.26
CA PRO A 133 5.09 5.99 -19.71
C PRO A 133 3.97 5.17 -20.37
N GLY A 134 3.53 4.08 -19.73
CA GLY A 134 2.40 3.26 -20.18
C GLY A 134 1.05 3.81 -19.72
N ASP A 135 -0.02 3.18 -20.21
CA ASP A 135 -1.37 3.53 -19.78
C ASP A 135 -1.62 3.08 -18.33
N PHE A 136 -2.53 3.76 -17.64
CA PHE A 136 -2.86 3.41 -16.27
C PHE A 136 -4.31 3.74 -15.94
N HIS A 137 -4.85 2.97 -15.00
CA HIS A 137 -6.17 3.22 -14.41
C HIS A 137 -6.07 3.20 -12.89
N ILE A 138 -6.94 3.98 -12.25
CA ILE A 138 -7.09 4.01 -10.79
C ILE A 138 -8.49 3.47 -10.47
N LEU A 139 -8.55 2.40 -9.68
CA LEU A 139 -9.77 1.90 -9.06
C LEU A 139 -9.83 2.40 -7.62
N VAL A 140 -10.81 3.21 -7.30
CA VAL A 140 -11.06 3.70 -5.94
C VAL A 140 -12.31 3.02 -5.39
N LEU A 141 -12.16 2.34 -4.26
CA LEU A 141 -13.21 1.61 -3.57
C LEU A 141 -13.56 2.36 -2.28
N ASN A 142 -14.70 3.05 -2.26
CA ASN A 142 -15.15 3.83 -1.12
C ASN A 142 -16.14 3.00 -0.29
N PRO A 143 -15.76 2.56 0.92
CA PRO A 143 -16.66 1.79 1.78
C PRO A 143 -17.83 2.66 2.26
N VAL A 144 -19.06 2.20 2.04
CA VAL A 144 -20.28 2.89 2.49
C VAL A 144 -21.05 2.01 3.47
N LYS A 145 -21.34 2.55 4.66
CA LYS A 145 -22.05 1.81 5.70
C LYS A 145 -23.46 1.45 5.24
N GLY A 146 -23.81 0.17 5.31
CA GLY A 146 -25.14 -0.34 4.91
C GLY A 146 -25.30 -0.52 3.40
N GLN A 147 -24.24 -0.32 2.62
CA GLN A 147 -24.22 -0.61 1.19
C GLN A 147 -24.27 -2.13 0.95
N TYR A 148 -25.15 -2.55 0.05
CA TYR A 148 -25.19 -3.90 -0.50
C TYR A 148 -24.77 -3.83 -1.96
N GLY A 149 -23.77 -4.63 -2.35
CA GLY A 149 -23.22 -4.64 -3.70
C GLY A 149 -22.48 -3.36 -4.10
N ILE A 150 -22.06 -3.31 -5.36
CA ILE A 150 -21.15 -2.30 -5.91
C ILE A 150 -21.94 -1.28 -6.74
N THR A 151 -21.67 0.02 -6.54
CA THR A 151 -22.29 1.09 -7.34
C THR A 151 -21.27 2.13 -7.76
N ASP A 152 -21.48 2.82 -8.88
CA ASP A 152 -20.62 3.93 -9.32
C ASP A 152 -20.77 5.15 -8.38
N ALA A 153 -19.64 5.73 -7.95
CA ALA A 153 -19.60 6.95 -7.13
C ALA A 153 -19.74 8.24 -7.96
N GLY A 154 -19.70 8.17 -9.29
CA GLY A 154 -20.04 9.25 -10.21
C GLY A 154 -18.97 10.33 -10.36
N TRP A 155 -17.70 10.04 -10.05
CA TRP A 155 -16.65 11.06 -10.07
C TRP A 155 -16.34 11.59 -11.49
N ASN A 156 -16.69 10.86 -12.56
CA ASN A 156 -16.48 11.31 -13.94
C ASN A 156 -15.05 11.86 -14.18
N LEU A 157 -14.05 11.09 -13.71
CA LEU A 157 -12.64 11.40 -13.84
C LEU A 157 -12.01 10.47 -14.86
N ASP A 158 -11.33 11.03 -15.86
CA ASP A 158 -10.59 10.23 -16.85
C ASP A 158 -9.61 9.27 -16.16
N ARG A 159 -9.57 8.01 -16.65
CA ARG A 159 -8.75 6.90 -16.12
C ARG A 159 -9.02 6.52 -14.66
N VAL A 160 -10.15 6.95 -14.10
CA VAL A 160 -10.53 6.63 -12.73
C VAL A 160 -11.89 5.93 -12.73
N CYS A 161 -11.94 4.75 -12.13
CA CYS A 161 -13.17 4.08 -11.75
C CYS A 161 -13.37 4.28 -10.24
N SER A 162 -14.43 4.98 -9.86
CA SER A 162 -14.77 5.25 -8.45
C SER A 162 -16.03 4.48 -8.08
N LEU A 163 -15.95 3.60 -7.09
CA LEU A 163 -17.06 2.74 -6.70
C LEU A 163 -17.38 2.91 -5.22
N ASN A 164 -18.66 2.86 -4.88
CA ASN A 164 -19.11 2.63 -3.51
C ASN A 164 -19.27 1.12 -3.31
N VAL A 165 -18.68 0.61 -2.22
CA VAL A 165 -18.64 -0.83 -1.91
C VAL A 165 -19.11 -1.11 -0.48
N PRO A 166 -19.47 -2.36 -0.15
CA PRO A 166 -19.64 -2.78 1.24
C PRO A 166 -18.39 -2.49 2.08
N PRO A 167 -18.54 -2.24 3.40
CA PRO A 167 -17.43 -1.77 4.22
C PRO A 167 -16.38 -2.83 4.56
N ASP A 168 -16.66 -4.11 4.34
CA ASP A 168 -15.73 -5.19 4.62
C ASP A 168 -14.72 -5.36 3.48
N MET A 169 -13.49 -4.88 3.70
CA MET A 169 -12.38 -5.02 2.75
C MET A 169 -11.90 -6.47 2.61
N ASN A 170 -12.28 -7.38 3.50
CA ASN A 170 -11.86 -8.78 3.45
C ASN A 170 -12.89 -9.70 2.77
N ASP A 171 -14.02 -9.16 2.33
CA ASP A 171 -15.04 -9.92 1.63
C ASP A 171 -14.56 -10.34 0.23
N GLN A 172 -14.26 -11.63 0.09
CA GLN A 172 -13.78 -12.23 -1.16
C GLN A 172 -14.79 -12.09 -2.29
N THR A 173 -16.09 -12.13 -2.00
CA THR A 173 -17.12 -12.05 -3.05
C THR A 173 -17.12 -10.69 -3.74
N THR A 174 -16.91 -9.62 -2.96
CA THR A 174 -16.73 -8.26 -3.48
C THR A 174 -15.48 -8.18 -4.38
N TRP A 175 -14.36 -8.78 -3.98
CA TRP A 175 -13.13 -8.78 -4.78
C TRP A 175 -13.24 -9.61 -6.07
N ASP A 176 -13.89 -10.77 -6.01
CA ASP A 176 -14.11 -11.63 -7.17
C ASP A 176 -14.96 -10.90 -8.23
N GLU A 177 -15.99 -10.15 -7.81
CA GLU A 177 -16.80 -9.31 -8.69
C GLU A 177 -15.98 -8.14 -9.28
N LEU A 178 -15.22 -7.41 -8.44
CA LEU A 178 -14.42 -6.25 -8.86
C LEU A 178 -13.32 -6.59 -9.87
N LEU A 179 -12.68 -7.75 -9.69
CA LEU A 179 -11.53 -8.16 -10.50
C LEU A 179 -11.91 -9.16 -11.60
N ALA A 180 -13.21 -9.42 -11.79
CA ALA A 180 -13.70 -10.31 -12.83
C ALA A 180 -13.18 -9.88 -14.22
N GLY A 181 -12.49 -10.80 -14.90
CA GLY A 181 -11.91 -10.56 -16.23
C GLY A 181 -10.60 -9.76 -16.25
N ILE A 182 -10.10 -9.31 -15.09
CA ILE A 182 -8.77 -8.72 -14.99
C ILE A 182 -7.73 -9.85 -14.96
N THR A 183 -6.70 -9.73 -15.79
CA THR A 183 -5.58 -10.68 -15.81
C THR A 183 -4.27 -9.94 -15.59
N ILE A 184 -3.33 -10.61 -14.93
CA ILE A 184 -1.97 -10.10 -14.73
C ILE A 184 -1.10 -10.73 -15.80
N SER A 185 -0.52 -9.91 -16.67
CA SER A 185 0.57 -10.34 -17.54
C SER A 185 1.88 -10.32 -16.76
N GLU A 186 2.69 -11.36 -16.86
CA GLU A 186 4.08 -11.30 -16.40
C GLU A 186 4.84 -10.26 -17.24
N GLY A 187 5.13 -9.10 -16.64
CA GLY A 187 6.01 -8.07 -17.22
C GLY A 187 7.47 -8.22 -16.84
#